data_AF-A0A2A5GEV4-F1
#
_entry.id   AF-A0A2A5GEV4-F1
#
_cell.length_a   1.000
_cell.length_b   1.000
_cell.length_c   1.000
_cell.angle_alpha   90.00
_cell.angle_beta   90.00
_cell.angle_gamma   90.00
#
_symmetry.space_group_name_H-M   'P 1'
#
loop_
_entity.id
_entity.type
_entity.pdbx_description
1 polymer ?
#
loop_
_entity_poly.entity_id
_entity_poly.type
_entity_poly.pdbx_seq_one_letter_code
_entity_poly.pdbx_strand_id
1 'polypeptide(L)'
;MINTNKSKVMNKKIILLFSLLLSGFAFSQTTVTLQDQCNCEVLNGTAVSAAGAITPSGADTGDIYVNTTTGAIFFWDGDSWELTSTDDQQLQNFGFNAGTNQLTLEIENGNIVTVDLSALNNTLAETTSTLVDNGNGTFTYTNEVGGITTFDSKITTVVDNLDGTFDITDDSGTTVTIDT
;
A
#
# COMPACT_ATOMS: atom_id res chain seq x y z
N MET A 1 39.12 83.52 -53.12
CA MET A 1 40.09 82.93 -52.18
C MET A 1 40.18 81.44 -52.44
N ILE A 2 41.41 80.96 -52.60
CA ILE A 2 41.80 79.55 -52.79
C ILE A 2 41.51 78.77 -51.51
N ASN A 3 41.07 77.51 -51.61
CA ASN A 3 41.64 76.49 -50.73
C ASN A 3 41.63 75.11 -51.38
N THR A 4 42.80 74.72 -51.89
CA THR A 4 43.09 73.39 -52.42
C THR A 4 43.44 72.48 -51.25
N ASN A 5 42.51 71.63 -50.82
CA ASN A 5 42.83 70.61 -49.82
C ASN A 5 43.56 69.44 -50.48
N LYS A 6 44.88 69.36 -50.24
CA LYS A 6 45.71 68.18 -50.54
C LYS A 6 45.19 67.00 -49.71
N SER A 7 44.62 65.99 -50.38
CA SER A 7 44.31 64.71 -49.75
C SER A 7 45.62 64.01 -49.37
N LYS A 8 45.88 63.90 -48.06
CA LYS A 8 47.02 63.17 -47.50
C LYS A 8 46.75 61.68 -47.68
N VAL A 9 47.43 61.05 -48.63
CA VAL A 9 47.33 59.61 -48.90
C VAL A 9 47.81 58.84 -47.66
N MET A 10 46.90 58.13 -47.00
CA MET A 10 47.18 57.34 -45.81
C MET A 10 48.02 56.10 -46.15
N ASN A 11 49.00 55.77 -45.29
CA ASN A 11 49.97 54.70 -45.52
C ASN A 11 49.28 53.33 -45.43
N LYS A 12 49.37 52.49 -46.48
CA LYS A 12 48.60 51.21 -46.57
C LYS A 12 48.84 50.25 -45.38
N LYS A 13 50.00 50.30 -44.74
CA LYS A 13 50.31 49.51 -43.53
C LYS A 13 49.52 49.96 -42.28
N ILE A 14 49.16 51.24 -42.19
CA ILE A 14 48.33 51.80 -41.10
C ILE A 14 46.86 51.41 -41.28
N ILE A 15 46.39 51.32 -42.53
CA ILE A 15 45.04 50.82 -42.84
C ILE A 15 44.89 49.34 -42.48
N LEU A 16 45.93 48.53 -42.70
CA LEU A 16 45.92 47.11 -42.35
C LEU A 16 45.91 46.89 -40.82
N LEU A 17 46.64 47.72 -40.06
CA LEU A 17 46.59 47.68 -38.60
C LEU A 17 45.20 48.10 -38.08
N PHE A 18 44.62 49.18 -38.63
CA PHE A 18 43.29 49.67 -38.22
C PHE A 18 42.15 48.71 -38.56
N SER A 19 42.30 47.87 -39.58
CA SER A 19 41.31 46.85 -39.93
C SER A 19 41.41 45.60 -39.06
N LEU A 20 42.61 45.27 -38.54
CA LEU A 20 42.79 44.16 -37.59
C LEU A 20 42.29 44.50 -36.18
N LEU A 21 42.32 45.77 -35.78
CA LEU A 21 41.83 46.28 -34.50
C LEU A 21 40.29 46.46 -34.44
N LEU A 22 39.60 46.20 -35.55
CA LEU A 22 38.13 46.30 -35.68
C LEU A 22 37.43 44.93 -35.73
N SER A 23 38.08 43.84 -35.30
CA SER A 23 37.38 42.58 -35.05
C SER A 23 36.75 42.60 -33.66
N GLY A 24 35.55 43.17 -33.57
CA GLY A 24 34.71 43.03 -32.38
C GLY A 24 34.31 41.56 -32.22
N PHE A 25 34.56 40.98 -31.05
CA PHE A 25 33.92 39.72 -30.68
C PHE A 25 32.44 40.02 -30.44
N ALA A 26 31.58 39.57 -31.36
CA ALA A 26 30.15 39.57 -31.10
C ALA A 26 29.87 38.42 -30.12
N PHE A 27 29.49 38.75 -28.89
CA PHE A 27 28.82 37.77 -28.05
C PHE A 27 27.42 37.57 -28.62
N SER A 28 27.14 36.40 -29.17
CA SER A 28 25.76 35.98 -29.40
C SER A 28 25.18 35.60 -28.04
N GLN A 29 24.65 36.57 -27.31
CA GLN A 29 23.92 36.30 -26.08
C GLN A 29 22.56 35.70 -26.46
N THR A 30 22.39 34.40 -26.21
CA THR A 30 21.06 33.77 -26.21
C THR A 30 20.36 34.19 -24.92
N THR A 31 19.53 35.23 -25.00
CA THR A 31 18.57 35.51 -23.93
C THR A 31 17.49 34.45 -24.00
N VAL A 32 17.63 33.41 -23.18
CA VAL A 32 16.55 32.45 -22.95
C VAL A 32 15.60 33.11 -21.96
N THR A 33 14.44 33.59 -22.41
CA THR A 33 13.40 34.05 -21.49
C THR A 33 12.79 32.82 -20.80
N LEU A 34 12.18 32.97 -19.62
CA LEU A 34 11.51 31.83 -18.97
C LEU A 34 10.36 31.24 -19.82
N GLN A 35 9.93 31.95 -20.87
CA GLN A 35 9.00 31.42 -21.88
C GLN A 35 9.67 30.40 -22.84
N ASP A 36 11.00 30.48 -23.02
CA ASP A 36 11.76 29.56 -23.88
C ASP A 36 12.25 28.30 -23.14
N GLN A 37 12.08 28.21 -21.81
CA GLN A 37 12.63 27.08 -21.01
C GLN A 37 11.67 25.91 -20.84
N CYS A 38 10.42 26.11 -21.22
CA CYS A 38 9.42 25.09 -21.47
C CYS A 38 8.39 25.74 -22.37
N ASN A 39 8.04 25.14 -23.51
CA ASN A 39 6.93 25.58 -24.34
C ASN A 39 5.57 25.26 -23.66
N CYS A 40 5.50 25.36 -22.32
CA CYS A 40 4.33 25.03 -21.52
C CYS A 40 3.23 26.06 -21.78
N GLU A 41 2.31 25.72 -22.68
CA GLU A 41 1.12 26.51 -22.96
C GLU A 41 0.06 26.23 -21.89
N VAL A 42 -0.60 27.29 -21.42
CA VAL A 42 -1.79 27.15 -20.56
C VAL A 42 -3.03 27.25 -21.44
N LEU A 43 -3.63 26.10 -21.72
CA LEU A 43 -4.89 25.97 -22.43
C LEU A 43 -6.08 26.12 -21.47
N ASN A 44 -7.24 26.49 -22.01
CA ASN A 44 -8.47 26.58 -21.22
C ASN A 44 -9.72 26.29 -22.07
N GLY A 45 -10.78 25.81 -21.43
CA GLY A 45 -12.07 25.55 -22.06
C GLY A 45 -12.83 24.42 -21.39
N THR A 46 -13.67 23.71 -22.13
CA THR A 46 -14.49 22.60 -21.61
C THR A 46 -14.15 21.22 -22.21
N ALA A 47 -13.17 21.15 -23.11
CA ALA A 47 -12.79 19.95 -23.85
C ALA A 47 -12.19 18.83 -22.99
N VAL A 48 -11.46 19.15 -21.92
CA VAL A 48 -10.93 18.17 -20.95
C VAL A 48 -11.84 18.13 -19.72
N SER A 49 -12.58 17.04 -19.51
CA SER A 49 -13.49 16.89 -18.35
C SER A 49 -13.13 15.74 -17.41
N ALA A 50 -12.13 14.94 -17.72
CA ALA A 50 -11.66 13.82 -16.93
C ALA A 50 -10.19 13.50 -17.28
N ALA A 51 -9.48 12.82 -16.37
CA ALA A 51 -8.13 12.33 -16.63
C ALA A 51 -8.13 11.26 -17.74
N GLY A 52 -7.02 11.12 -18.46
CA GLY A 52 -6.90 10.22 -19.62
C GLY A 52 -7.51 10.78 -20.92
N ALA A 53 -7.99 12.03 -20.94
CA ALA A 53 -8.50 12.64 -22.16
C ALA A 53 -7.37 12.98 -23.14
N ILE A 54 -7.62 12.83 -24.44
CA ILE A 54 -6.63 13.13 -25.50
C ILE A 54 -6.93 14.42 -26.27
N THR A 55 -8.01 15.11 -25.91
CA THR A 55 -8.41 16.39 -26.52
C THR A 55 -8.31 17.50 -25.49
N PRO A 56 -7.77 18.69 -25.82
CA PRO A 56 -7.34 19.11 -27.16
C PRO A 56 -6.02 18.45 -27.59
N SER A 57 -5.89 18.19 -28.89
CA SER A 57 -4.68 17.64 -29.51
C SER A 57 -3.65 18.74 -29.76
N GLY A 58 -2.36 18.40 -29.76
CA GLY A 58 -1.28 19.34 -30.03
C GLY A 58 -0.72 20.03 -28.78
N ALA A 59 -0.99 19.45 -27.62
CA ALA A 59 -0.32 19.82 -26.38
C ALA A 59 1.11 19.25 -26.34
N ASP A 60 2.03 20.02 -25.79
CA ASP A 60 3.39 19.60 -25.47
C ASP A 60 3.43 19.02 -24.04
N THR A 61 4.35 18.07 -23.79
CA THR A 61 4.51 17.49 -22.45
C THR A 61 4.78 18.60 -21.43
N GLY A 62 3.97 18.65 -20.38
CA GLY A 62 4.00 19.66 -19.33
C GLY A 62 3.03 20.82 -19.54
N ASP A 63 2.28 20.87 -20.66
CA ASP A 63 1.20 21.84 -20.84
C ASP A 63 0.15 21.69 -19.75
N ILE A 64 -0.55 22.79 -19.45
CA ILE A 64 -1.60 22.84 -18.44
C ILE A 64 -2.93 23.17 -19.12
N TYR A 65 -4.00 22.47 -18.76
CA TYR A 65 -5.35 22.76 -19.21
C TYR A 65 -6.26 23.10 -18.05
N VAL A 66 -6.94 24.24 -18.12
CA VAL A 66 -7.94 24.66 -17.11
C VAL A 66 -9.35 24.41 -17.64
N ASN A 67 -10.09 23.51 -16.96
CA ASN A 67 -11.51 23.33 -17.24
C ASN A 67 -12.31 24.51 -16.69
N THR A 68 -12.86 25.35 -17.56
CA THR A 68 -13.55 26.59 -17.17
C THR A 68 -14.95 26.37 -16.57
N THR A 69 -15.47 25.15 -16.63
CA THR A 69 -16.76 24.78 -15.99
C THR A 69 -16.55 24.25 -14.58
N THR A 70 -15.55 23.39 -14.37
CA THR A 70 -15.32 22.73 -13.08
C THR A 70 -14.22 23.38 -12.25
N GLY A 71 -13.35 24.20 -12.86
CA GLY A 71 -12.14 24.74 -12.24
C GLY A 71 -11.02 23.72 -12.08
N ALA A 72 -11.20 22.48 -12.55
CA ALA A 72 -10.17 21.45 -12.50
C ALA A 72 -9.00 21.82 -13.42
N ILE A 73 -7.80 21.50 -12.98
CA ILE A 73 -6.56 21.72 -13.73
C ILE A 73 -5.99 20.36 -14.11
N PHE A 74 -5.62 20.23 -15.38
CA PHE A 74 -4.99 19.05 -15.95
C PHE A 74 -3.59 19.42 -16.46
N PHE A 75 -2.68 18.46 -16.53
CA PHE A 75 -1.41 18.59 -17.23
C PHE A 75 -1.27 17.52 -18.31
N TRP A 76 -0.58 17.84 -19.40
CA TRP A 76 -0.30 16.86 -20.46
C TRP A 76 0.97 16.08 -20.11
N ASP A 77 0.88 14.76 -19.99
CA ASP A 77 2.05 13.92 -19.65
C ASP A 77 2.86 13.45 -20.87
N GLY A 78 2.38 13.76 -22.09
CA GLY A 78 2.92 13.30 -23.36
C GLY A 78 1.95 12.43 -24.15
N ASP A 79 1.01 11.77 -23.47
CA ASP A 79 0.04 10.85 -24.06
C ASP A 79 -1.42 11.22 -23.71
N SER A 80 -1.68 11.73 -22.51
CA SER A 80 -3.01 12.17 -22.06
C SER A 80 -3.00 13.35 -21.10
N TRP A 81 -4.17 13.99 -20.97
CA TRP A 81 -4.44 14.99 -19.95
C TRP A 81 -4.70 14.31 -18.61
N GLU A 82 -3.83 14.57 -17.63
CA GLU A 82 -3.88 14.02 -16.28
C GLU A 82 -4.25 15.10 -15.26
N LEU A 83 -4.94 14.74 -14.18
CA LEU A 83 -5.30 15.71 -13.13
C LEU A 83 -4.05 16.19 -12.39
N THR A 84 -3.95 17.49 -12.10
CA THR A 84 -2.87 18.03 -11.26
C THR A 84 -3.04 17.73 -9.77
N SER A 85 -4.20 17.19 -9.38
CA SER A 85 -4.53 16.80 -8.01
C SER A 85 -4.94 15.34 -8.01
N THR A 86 -3.99 14.46 -7.74
CA THR A 86 -4.30 13.20 -7.05
C THR A 86 -4.39 13.58 -5.58
N ASP A 87 -5.57 13.53 -4.97
CA ASP A 87 -5.63 13.64 -3.53
C ASP A 87 -5.03 12.36 -2.91
N ASP A 88 -4.31 12.54 -1.81
CA ASP A 88 -3.92 11.41 -0.98
C ASP A 88 -5.15 11.00 -0.17
N GLN A 89 -5.83 9.94 -0.62
CA GLN A 89 -7.01 9.44 0.05
C GLN A 89 -6.71 9.09 1.51
N GLN A 90 -7.30 9.84 2.44
CA GLN A 90 -7.18 9.57 3.87
C GLN A 90 -8.31 8.67 4.36
N LEU A 91 -8.00 7.75 5.27
CA LEU A 91 -9.04 7.05 6.04
C LEU A 91 -9.55 8.01 7.12
N GLN A 92 -10.80 8.46 6.97
CA GLN A 92 -11.44 9.33 7.96
C GLN A 92 -11.91 8.53 9.19
N ASN A 93 -12.40 7.30 8.97
CA ASN A 93 -12.91 6.48 10.06
C ASN A 93 -12.70 4.98 9.81
N PHE A 94 -12.49 4.26 10.91
CA PHE A 94 -12.40 2.81 10.97
C PHE A 94 -13.30 2.30 12.09
N GLY A 95 -14.20 1.36 11.79
CA GLY A 95 -15.11 0.80 12.79
C GLY A 95 -15.36 -0.69 12.61
N PHE A 96 -15.40 -1.42 13.72
CA PHE A 96 -15.88 -2.80 13.76
C PHE A 96 -17.14 -2.89 14.63
N ASN A 97 -18.21 -3.45 14.08
CA ASN A 97 -19.43 -3.74 14.82
C ASN A 97 -19.49 -5.25 15.14
N ALA A 98 -19.21 -5.60 16.41
CA ALA A 98 -19.23 -6.99 16.87
C ALA A 98 -20.64 -7.62 16.88
N GLY A 99 -21.71 -6.82 16.95
CA GLY A 99 -23.09 -7.33 16.89
C GLY A 99 -23.49 -7.78 15.48
N THR A 100 -22.91 -7.17 14.44
CA THR A 100 -23.17 -7.53 13.04
C THR A 100 -21.97 -8.13 12.31
N ASN A 101 -20.82 -8.30 12.97
CA ASN A 101 -19.54 -8.69 12.38
C ASN A 101 -19.16 -7.89 11.11
N GLN A 102 -19.46 -6.59 11.08
CA GLN A 102 -19.15 -5.74 9.93
C GLN A 102 -17.95 -4.84 10.24
N LEU A 103 -17.02 -4.80 9.29
CA LEU A 103 -15.94 -3.82 9.23
C LEU A 103 -16.35 -2.69 8.28
N THR A 104 -16.24 -1.45 8.76
CA THR A 104 -16.58 -0.24 7.99
C THR A 104 -15.37 0.67 7.88
N LEU A 105 -15.13 1.15 6.66
CA LEU A 105 -14.09 2.11 6.30
C LEU A 105 -14.72 3.33 5.65
N GLU A 106 -14.38 4.52 6.13
CA GLU A 106 -14.80 5.80 5.55
C GLU A 106 -13.58 6.52 5.00
N ILE A 107 -13.60 6.80 3.69
CA ILE A 107 -12.50 7.42 2.96
C ILE A 107 -12.84 8.89 2.69
N GLU A 108 -11.84 9.77 2.69
CA GLU A 108 -12.03 11.19 2.43
C GLU A 108 -12.71 11.45 1.09
N ASN A 109 -13.85 12.14 1.14
CA ASN A 109 -14.68 12.46 -0.03
C ASN A 109 -15.10 11.20 -0.84
N GLY A 110 -14.97 10.02 -0.24
CA GLY A 110 -15.28 8.73 -0.82
C GLY A 110 -16.56 8.13 -0.25
N ASN A 111 -16.88 6.92 -0.72
CA ASN A 111 -17.97 6.14 -0.14
C ASN A 111 -17.52 5.46 1.14
N ILE A 112 -18.50 5.17 1.99
CA ILE A 112 -18.34 4.21 3.07
C ILE A 112 -18.30 2.81 2.45
N VAL A 113 -17.24 2.06 2.73
CA VAL A 113 -17.10 0.66 2.35
C VAL A 113 -17.37 -0.21 3.55
N THR A 114 -18.22 -1.21 3.38
CA THR A 114 -18.55 -2.18 4.44
C THR A 114 -18.24 -3.60 3.97
N VAL A 115 -17.53 -4.34 4.83
CA VAL A 115 -17.18 -5.74 4.62
C VAL A 115 -17.85 -6.58 5.71
N ASP A 116 -18.64 -7.56 5.29
CA ASP A 116 -19.22 -8.56 6.18
C ASP A 116 -18.17 -9.65 6.49
N LEU A 117 -17.84 -9.79 7.77
CA LEU A 117 -16.88 -10.78 8.27
C LEU A 117 -17.58 -11.97 8.92
N SER A 118 -18.90 -12.11 8.80
CA SER A 118 -19.67 -13.19 9.40
C SER A 118 -19.19 -14.57 8.96
N ALA A 119 -18.68 -14.70 7.73
CA ALA A 119 -18.10 -15.94 7.23
C ALA A 119 -16.76 -16.32 7.89
N LEU A 120 -16.08 -15.36 8.50
CA LEU A 120 -14.84 -15.57 9.27
C LEU A 120 -15.11 -15.82 10.76
N ASN A 121 -16.38 -15.73 11.19
CA ASN A 121 -16.77 -16.16 12.52
C ASN A 121 -16.64 -17.68 12.60
N ASN A 122 -15.46 -18.13 13.02
CA ASN A 122 -15.18 -19.53 13.21
C ASN A 122 -15.92 -20.00 14.47
N THR A 123 -17.13 -20.51 14.30
CA THR A 123 -17.97 -21.08 15.37
C THR A 123 -17.46 -22.44 15.87
N LEU A 124 -16.17 -22.75 15.71
CA LEU A 124 -15.54 -23.80 16.49
C LEU A 124 -15.49 -23.30 17.93
N ALA A 125 -16.57 -23.54 18.66
CA ALA A 125 -16.57 -23.41 20.11
C ALA A 125 -15.44 -24.29 20.62
N GLU A 126 -14.45 -23.68 21.29
CA GLU A 126 -13.54 -24.46 22.13
C GLU A 126 -14.40 -25.17 23.16
N THR A 127 -14.50 -26.48 23.03
CA THR A 127 -15.22 -27.32 23.97
C THR A 127 -14.24 -27.87 25.00
N THR A 128 -14.63 -27.86 26.27
CA THR A 128 -13.84 -28.42 27.37
C THR A 128 -14.37 -29.78 27.78
N SER A 129 -13.49 -30.77 27.87
CA SER A 129 -13.78 -32.02 28.58
C SER A 129 -13.49 -31.89 30.07
N THR A 130 -14.09 -32.74 30.91
CA THR A 130 -13.78 -32.80 32.34
C THR A 130 -13.32 -34.19 32.77
N LEU A 131 -12.46 -34.23 33.79
CA LEU A 131 -12.08 -35.43 34.51
C LEU A 131 -12.27 -35.16 36.00
N VAL A 132 -13.15 -35.92 36.64
CA VAL A 132 -13.50 -35.76 38.06
C VAL A 132 -13.10 -37.01 38.83
N ASP A 133 -12.39 -36.81 39.94
CA ASP A 133 -12.20 -37.83 40.97
C ASP A 133 -13.44 -37.86 41.88
N ASN A 134 -14.08 -39.02 41.99
CA ASN A 134 -15.28 -39.20 42.79
C ASN A 134 -14.98 -39.47 44.28
N GLY A 135 -13.71 -39.51 44.69
CA GLY A 135 -13.28 -39.73 46.08
C GLY A 135 -13.49 -41.15 46.60
N ASN A 136 -13.91 -42.07 45.74
CA ASN A 136 -14.15 -43.49 46.05
C ASN A 136 -13.30 -44.43 45.15
N GLY A 137 -12.21 -43.91 44.57
CA GLY A 137 -11.34 -44.65 43.66
C GLY A 137 -11.91 -44.87 42.26
N THR A 138 -12.98 -44.15 41.89
CA THR A 138 -13.48 -44.08 40.51
C THR A 138 -13.29 -42.68 39.95
N PHE A 139 -13.09 -42.60 38.63
CA PHE A 139 -12.98 -41.35 37.90
C PHE A 139 -14.08 -41.24 36.85
N THR A 140 -14.59 -40.03 36.65
CA THR A 140 -15.61 -39.71 35.65
C THR A 140 -15.02 -38.76 34.61
N TYR A 141 -14.86 -39.24 33.38
CA TYR A 141 -14.55 -38.41 32.21
C TYR A 141 -15.85 -37.98 31.52
N THR A 142 -16.00 -36.69 31.23
CA THR A 142 -17.09 -36.16 30.40
C THR A 142 -16.48 -35.50 29.17
N ASN A 143 -16.82 -36.00 27.98
CA ASN A 143 -16.34 -35.44 26.73
C ASN A 143 -17.10 -34.15 26.35
N GLU A 144 -16.67 -33.55 25.25
CA GLU A 144 -17.13 -32.27 24.72
C GLU A 144 -18.61 -32.27 24.32
N VAL A 145 -19.17 -33.46 24.05
CA VAL A 145 -20.58 -33.66 23.68
C VAL A 145 -21.43 -34.16 24.85
N GLY A 146 -20.88 -34.19 26.07
CA GLY A 146 -21.55 -34.65 27.28
C GLY A 146 -21.59 -36.17 27.47
N GLY A 147 -20.87 -36.93 26.64
CA GLY A 147 -20.70 -38.37 26.80
C GLY A 147 -19.85 -38.68 28.04
N ILE A 148 -20.39 -39.52 28.93
CA ILE A 148 -19.77 -39.85 30.22
C ILE A 148 -19.14 -41.24 30.13
N THR A 149 -17.90 -41.36 30.59
CA THR A 149 -17.20 -42.63 30.82
C THR A 149 -16.69 -42.66 32.26
N THR A 150 -17.05 -43.72 32.99
CA THR A 150 -16.54 -43.97 34.35
C THR A 150 -15.62 -45.17 34.31
N PHE A 151 -14.48 -45.07 34.99
CA PHE A 151 -13.55 -46.18 35.17
C PHE A 151 -13.11 -46.28 36.63
N ASP A 152 -12.94 -47.52 37.09
CA ASP A 152 -12.48 -47.85 38.44
C ASP A 152 -10.97 -48.07 38.43
N SER A 153 -10.27 -47.58 39.46
CA SER A 153 -8.84 -47.77 39.63
C SER A 153 -8.49 -48.49 40.93
N LYS A 154 -9.47 -49.04 41.66
CA LYS A 154 -9.21 -49.73 42.93
C LYS A 154 -8.58 -51.09 42.70
N ILE A 155 -7.50 -51.35 43.44
CA ILE A 155 -6.80 -52.63 43.50
C ILE A 155 -6.92 -53.18 44.91
N THR A 156 -7.23 -54.47 45.03
CA THR A 156 -7.34 -55.16 46.32
C THR A 156 -6.01 -55.80 46.73
N THR A 157 -5.38 -56.54 45.82
CA THR A 157 -4.13 -57.25 46.12
C THR A 157 -3.14 -57.17 44.96
N VAL A 158 -1.86 -57.14 45.31
CA VAL A 158 -0.75 -57.44 44.42
C VAL A 158 0.02 -58.59 45.06
N VAL A 159 0.11 -59.72 44.36
CA VAL A 159 0.79 -60.93 44.84
C VAL A 159 1.97 -61.24 43.91
N ASP A 160 3.14 -61.42 44.50
CA ASP A 160 4.32 -61.95 43.81
C ASP A 160 4.23 -63.48 43.79
N ASN A 161 4.26 -64.07 42.60
CA ASN A 161 4.15 -65.52 42.41
C ASN A 161 5.50 -66.25 42.56
N LEU A 162 6.59 -65.52 42.80
CA LEU A 162 7.97 -66.03 42.96
C LEU A 162 8.52 -66.76 41.73
N ASP A 163 7.89 -66.57 40.57
CA ASP A 163 8.28 -67.14 39.29
C ASP A 163 8.58 -66.07 38.22
N GLY A 164 8.63 -64.79 38.62
CA GLY A 164 8.79 -63.65 37.71
C GLY A 164 7.47 -63.02 37.28
N THR A 165 6.34 -63.54 37.77
CA THR A 165 5.01 -62.97 37.49
C THR A 165 4.36 -62.36 38.73
N PHE A 166 3.43 -61.42 38.52
CA PHE A 166 2.64 -60.75 39.55
C PHE A 166 1.15 -60.82 39.24
N ASP A 167 0.35 -61.25 40.21
CA ASP A 167 -1.10 -61.22 40.14
C ASP A 167 -1.64 -59.94 40.77
N ILE A 168 -2.30 -59.11 39.95
CA ILE A 168 -2.97 -57.89 40.37
C ILE A 168 -4.47 -58.16 40.37
N THR A 169 -5.12 -58.08 41.53
CA THR A 169 -6.57 -58.30 41.67
C THR A 169 -7.26 -56.98 42.01
N ASP A 170 -8.25 -56.59 41.21
CA ASP A 170 -9.10 -55.41 41.46
C ASP A 170 -10.10 -55.64 42.62
N ASP A 171 -10.91 -54.64 42.96
CA ASP A 171 -11.96 -54.72 43.98
C ASP A 171 -13.23 -55.45 43.52
N SER A 172 -13.32 -55.74 42.22
CA SER A 172 -14.35 -56.61 41.63
C SER A 172 -13.95 -58.09 41.65
N GLY A 173 -12.71 -58.40 42.07
CA GLY A 173 -12.15 -59.76 42.10
C GLY A 173 -11.58 -60.23 40.76
N THR A 174 -11.43 -59.34 39.78
CA THR A 174 -10.75 -59.63 38.52
C THR A 174 -9.25 -59.63 38.73
N THR A 175 -8.58 -60.73 38.36
CA THR A 175 -7.12 -60.84 38.43
C THR A 175 -6.50 -60.74 37.04
N VAL A 176 -5.45 -59.94 36.92
CA VAL A 176 -4.55 -59.90 35.76
C VAL A 176 -3.15 -60.28 36.22
N THR A 177 -2.55 -61.25 35.52
CA THR A 177 -1.15 -61.62 35.73
C THR A 177 -0.26 -60.80 34.79
N ILE A 178 0.76 -60.16 35.36
CA ILE A 178 1.82 -59.47 34.60
C ILE A 178 3.09 -60.31 34.67
N ASP A 179 3.67 -60.58 33.51
CA ASP A 179 4.96 -61.24 33.33
C ASP A 179 6.04 -60.17 33.09
N THR A 180 7.09 -60.13 33.91
CA THR A 180 8.10 -59.06 33.93
C THR A 180 9.49 -59.52 33.50
#